data_AF-A0A2M9ZCG1-F1
#
_entry.id   AF-A0A2M9ZCG1-F1
#
_cell.length_a   1.000
_cell.length_b   1.000
_cell.length_c   1.000
_cell.angle_alpha   90.00
_cell.angle_beta   90.00
_cell.angle_gamma   90.00
#
_symmetry.space_group_name_H-M   'P 1'
#
loop_
_entity.id
_entity.type
_entity.pdbx_description
1 polymer ?
#
loop_
_entity_poly.entity_id
_entity_poly.type
_entity_poly.pdbx_seq_one_letter_code
_entity_poly.pdbx_strand_id
1 'polypeptide(L)'
;MKSLLFLLLMFFVPVAGNIFGQSVFSENHSSRADVKVYVVKYENQADLKVYKVKYANQAGANDGKWFFTDYESQAKFKIYFVAHESQADIKVYFVNSSSQAGWKNRSKMDLFY
;
A
#
# COMPACT_ATOMS: atom_id res chain seq x y z
N MET A 1 12.60 7.84 -48.12
CA MET A 1 11.87 6.86 -47.29
C MET A 1 12.88 5.98 -46.60
N LYS A 2 13.14 6.16 -45.29
CA LYS A 2 13.84 5.27 -44.34
C LYS A 2 14.27 6.06 -43.07
N SER A 3 14.68 7.33 -43.21
CA SER A 3 15.14 8.15 -42.07
C SER A 3 14.00 8.78 -41.23
N LEU A 4 12.85 9.14 -41.82
CA LEU A 4 11.71 9.65 -41.03
C LEU A 4 10.97 8.57 -40.23
N LEU A 5 11.09 7.30 -40.62
CA LEU A 5 10.44 6.18 -39.92
C LEU A 5 11.17 5.81 -38.62
N PHE A 6 12.46 6.17 -38.51
CA PHE A 6 13.26 5.99 -37.31
C PHE A 6 12.96 7.03 -36.22
N LEU A 7 12.52 8.23 -36.59
CA LEU A 7 12.23 9.29 -35.62
C LEU A 7 10.93 9.04 -34.84
N LEU A 8 9.98 8.30 -35.42
CA LEU A 8 8.71 7.95 -34.78
C LEU A 8 8.83 6.78 -33.78
N LEU A 9 9.94 6.04 -33.82
CA LEU A 9 10.20 4.86 -32.98
C LEU A 9 10.89 5.19 -31.65
N MET A 10 11.38 6.42 -31.46
CA MET A 10 12.05 6.86 -30.22
C MET A 10 11.10 7.37 -29.12
N PHE A 11 9.81 7.55 -29.41
CA PHE A 11 8.85 8.12 -28.44
C PHE A 11 8.10 7.08 -27.59
N PHE A 12 8.39 5.78 -27.77
CA PHE A 12 7.82 4.72 -26.96
C PHE A 12 8.87 4.16 -26.00
N VAL A 13 9.44 5.01 -25.16
CA VAL A 13 10.09 4.53 -23.93
C VAL A 13 8.96 4.38 -22.91
N PRO A 14 8.44 3.18 -22.63
CA PRO A 14 7.63 3.00 -21.45
C PRO A 14 8.53 3.34 -20.27
N VAL A 15 8.23 4.46 -19.61
CA VAL A 15 8.80 4.74 -18.29
C VAL A 15 8.29 3.61 -17.40
N ALA A 16 9.08 2.54 -17.29
CA ALA A 16 8.92 1.52 -16.28
C ALA A 16 9.30 2.17 -14.94
N GLY A 17 8.48 3.12 -14.50
CA GLY A 17 8.46 3.52 -13.10
C GLY A 17 8.19 2.23 -12.34
N ASN A 18 9.10 1.88 -11.44
CA ASN A 18 8.81 0.88 -10.44
C ASN A 18 7.58 1.40 -9.71
N ILE A 19 6.39 0.92 -10.10
CA ILE A 19 5.19 1.06 -9.29
C ILE A 19 5.48 0.12 -8.13
N PHE A 20 6.26 0.62 -7.18
CA PHE A 20 6.34 0.01 -5.88
C PHE A 20 4.88 0.01 -5.41
N GLY A 21 4.29 -1.19 -5.40
CA GLY A 21 3.01 -1.36 -4.75
C GLY A 21 3.12 -0.93 -3.30
N GLN A 22 2.05 -1.08 -2.54
CA GLN A 22 1.88 -0.63 -1.17
C GLN A 22 2.83 -1.39 -0.22
N SER A 23 4.11 -1.03 -0.27
CA SER A 23 5.15 -1.44 0.66
C SER A 23 5.02 -0.59 1.92
N VAL A 24 4.94 -1.27 3.06
CA VAL A 24 4.74 -0.65 4.36
C VAL A 24 5.88 -1.00 5.29
N PHE A 25 6.36 -0.02 6.04
CA PHE A 25 7.31 -0.24 7.13
C PHE A 25 6.59 -0.06 8.46
N SER A 26 6.80 -0.98 9.40
CA SER A 26 6.25 -0.88 10.75
C SER A 26 7.13 0.04 11.58
N GLU A 27 6.70 1.28 11.75
CA GLU A 27 7.38 2.29 12.56
C GLU A 27 7.14 2.03 14.06
N ASN A 28 8.13 2.34 14.89
CA ASN A 28 8.08 2.17 16.35
C ASN A 28 7.70 3.46 17.08
N HIS A 29 7.72 4.61 16.39
CA HIS A 29 7.35 5.90 16.93
C HIS A 29 6.15 6.52 16.21
N SER A 30 5.04 6.69 16.91
CA SER A 30 3.80 7.26 16.35
C SER A 30 3.99 8.62 15.67
N SER A 31 4.93 9.44 16.14
CA SER A 31 5.23 10.76 15.57
C SER A 31 5.97 10.73 14.23
N ARG A 32 6.50 9.56 13.82
CA ARG A 32 7.26 9.38 12.56
C ARG A 32 6.49 8.59 11.50
N ALA A 33 5.30 8.11 11.85
CA ALA A 33 4.45 7.35 10.95
C ALA A 33 3.58 8.29 10.11
N ASP A 34 3.32 7.86 8.89
CA ASP A 34 2.42 8.54 7.97
C ASP A 34 0.95 8.21 8.31
N VAL A 35 0.70 6.98 8.78
CA VAL A 35 -0.65 6.49 9.12
C VAL A 35 -0.64 5.65 10.40
N LYS A 36 -1.58 5.92 11.32
CA LYS A 36 -1.82 5.13 12.52
C LYS A 36 -2.90 4.08 12.24
N VAL A 37 -2.55 2.82 12.49
CA VAL A 37 -3.38 1.66 12.16
C VAL A 37 -3.83 0.96 13.43
N TYR A 38 -5.15 0.78 13.58
CA TYR A 38 -5.71 -0.11 14.61
C TYR A 38 -6.16 -1.42 13.97
N VAL A 39 -5.70 -2.54 14.54
CA VAL A 39 -6.08 -3.88 14.06
C VAL A 39 -7.36 -4.32 14.75
N VAL A 40 -8.43 -4.47 13.97
CA VAL A 40 -9.74 -4.91 14.49
C VAL A 40 -9.85 -6.43 14.56
N LYS A 41 -10.74 -6.91 15.42
CA LYS A 41 -10.98 -8.36 15.61
C LYS A 41 -11.92 -8.95 14.55
N TYR A 42 -12.81 -8.14 13.98
CA TYR A 42 -13.85 -8.60 13.07
C TYR A 42 -13.83 -7.81 11.76
N GLU A 43 -14.00 -8.51 10.63
CA GLU A 43 -13.94 -7.92 9.28
C GLU A 43 -14.93 -6.77 9.09
N ASN A 44 -16.12 -6.85 9.68
CA ASN A 44 -17.15 -5.82 9.57
C ASN A 44 -16.74 -4.47 10.18
N GLN A 45 -15.79 -4.44 11.11
CA GLN A 45 -15.29 -3.22 11.76
C GLN A 45 -14.21 -2.48 10.96
N ALA A 46 -13.63 -3.14 9.94
CA ALA A 46 -12.51 -2.59 9.20
C ALA A 46 -12.92 -1.51 8.20
N ASP A 47 -12.05 -0.50 8.07
CA ASP A 47 -12.01 0.44 6.96
C ASP A 47 -11.32 -0.20 5.74
N LEU A 48 -10.25 -0.98 5.98
CA LEU A 48 -9.45 -1.67 4.97
C LEU A 48 -9.22 -3.14 5.35
N LYS A 49 -9.43 -4.04 4.38
CA LYS A 49 -9.00 -5.44 4.49
C LYS A 49 -7.63 -5.60 3.88
N VAL A 50 -6.67 -6.04 4.68
CA VAL A 50 -5.27 -6.15 4.27
C VAL A 50 -4.88 -7.61 4.08
N TYR A 51 -4.37 -7.94 2.90
CA TYR A 51 -3.67 -9.18 2.65
C TYR A 51 -2.16 -8.92 2.67
N LYS A 52 -1.43 -9.63 3.53
CA LYS A 52 0.04 -9.54 3.59
C LYS A 52 0.63 -10.38 2.47
N VAL A 53 1.21 -9.73 1.47
CA VAL A 53 1.91 -10.41 0.37
C VAL A 53 3.32 -10.82 0.79
N LYS A 54 3.87 -11.83 0.10
CA LYS A 54 5.19 -12.39 0.43
C LYS A 54 6.33 -11.64 -0.25
N TYR A 55 6.09 -11.07 -1.43
CA TYR A 55 7.11 -10.45 -2.27
C TYR A 55 6.70 -9.04 -2.66
N ALA A 56 7.68 -8.13 -2.76
CA ALA A 56 7.45 -6.71 -3.06
C ALA A 56 6.70 -6.49 -4.38
N ASN A 57 7.00 -7.29 -5.41
CA ASN A 57 6.33 -7.22 -6.70
C ASN A 57 4.85 -7.67 -6.67
N GLN A 58 4.37 -8.22 -5.56
CA GLN A 58 2.96 -8.59 -5.37
C GLN A 58 2.16 -7.50 -4.65
N ALA A 59 2.83 -6.46 -4.12
CA ALA A 59 2.15 -5.35 -3.48
C ALA A 59 1.25 -4.65 -4.51
N GLY A 60 0.03 -4.29 -4.12
CA GLY A 60 -0.90 -3.59 -5.00
C GLY A 60 -0.81 -2.08 -4.81
N ALA A 61 -1.33 -1.27 -5.73
CA ALA A 61 -1.10 0.18 -5.68
C ALA A 61 -1.82 0.89 -4.51
N ASN A 62 -3.05 0.48 -4.19
CA ASN A 62 -3.87 0.95 -3.07
C ASN A 62 -5.11 0.03 -2.92
N ASP A 63 -4.90 -1.28 -2.98
CA ASP A 63 -5.97 -2.30 -3.04
C ASP A 63 -5.98 -3.23 -1.80
N GLY A 64 -5.22 -2.88 -0.76
CA GLY A 64 -5.10 -3.67 0.46
C GLY A 64 -4.09 -4.82 0.38
N LYS A 65 -3.30 -4.95 -0.68
CA LYS A 65 -2.19 -5.92 -0.73
C LYS A 65 -0.90 -5.27 -0.25
N TRP A 66 -0.56 -5.53 1.01
CA TRP A 66 0.59 -4.91 1.67
C TRP A 66 1.81 -5.82 1.68
N PHE A 67 2.94 -5.28 1.23
CA PHE A 67 4.24 -5.90 1.45
C PHE A 67 4.91 -5.23 2.65
N PHE A 68 5.19 -5.98 3.70
CA PHE A 68 5.93 -5.44 4.84
C PHE A 68 7.42 -5.55 4.55
N THR A 69 8.10 -4.41 4.46
CA THR A 69 9.55 -4.36 4.29
C THR A 69 10.23 -4.17 5.65
N ASP A 70 11.46 -4.67 5.75
CA ASP A 70 12.33 -4.50 6.93
C ASP A 70 13.11 -3.17 6.89
N TYR A 71 13.09 -2.45 5.76
CA TYR A 71 13.85 -1.22 5.56
C TYR A 71 12.93 -0.03 5.29
N GLU A 72 13.00 1.00 6.14
CA GLU A 72 12.22 2.24 6.00
C GLU A 72 12.39 2.87 4.60
N SER A 73 13.62 2.89 4.07
CA SER A 73 13.95 3.47 2.76
C SER A 73 13.28 2.79 1.56
N GLN A 74 12.70 1.60 1.75
CA GLN A 74 12.02 0.83 0.71
C GLN A 74 10.49 0.90 0.84
N ALA A 75 9.98 1.50 1.91
CA ALA A 75 8.55 1.61 2.14
C ALA A 75 7.97 2.83 1.42
N LYS A 76 6.78 2.65 0.85
CA LYS A 76 5.96 3.76 0.39
C LYS A 76 5.29 4.48 1.57
N PHE A 77 4.91 3.72 2.61
CA PHE A 77 4.25 4.26 3.81
C PHE A 77 4.86 3.70 5.08
N LYS A 78 4.98 4.55 6.10
CA LYS A 78 5.32 4.19 7.46
C LYS A 78 4.04 4.10 8.28
N ILE A 79 3.76 2.92 8.81
CA ILE A 79 2.58 2.68 9.60
C ILE A 79 2.96 2.45 11.06
N TYR A 80 2.16 3.00 11.97
CA TYR A 80 2.29 2.76 13.41
C TYR A 80 1.06 2.04 13.93
N PHE A 81 1.25 0.87 14.55
CA PHE A 81 0.15 0.13 15.15
C PHE A 81 -0.21 0.71 16.52
N VAL A 82 -1.45 1.15 16.69
CA VAL A 82 -1.94 1.71 17.95
C VAL A 82 -2.71 0.67 18.76
N ALA A 83 -2.75 0.86 20.08
CA ALA A 83 -3.43 -0.05 21.01
C ALA A 83 -4.94 0.23 21.14
N HIS A 84 -5.39 1.44 20.81
CA HIS A 84 -6.78 1.86 20.93
C HIS A 84 -7.33 2.44 19.63
N GLU A 85 -8.58 2.10 19.32
CA GLU A 85 -9.27 2.57 18.11
C GLU A 85 -9.29 4.10 17.99
N SER A 86 -9.47 4.81 19.11
CA SER A 86 -9.54 6.27 19.15
C SER A 86 -8.24 6.98 18.74
N GLN A 87 -7.12 6.24 18.65
CA GLN A 87 -5.81 6.78 18.27
C GLN A 87 -5.51 6.57 16.78
N ALA A 88 -6.37 5.84 16.06
CA ALA A 88 -6.10 5.38 14.71
C ALA A 88 -6.69 6.30 13.65
N ASP A 89 -5.97 6.43 12.55
CA ASP A 89 -6.48 7.06 11.34
C ASP A 89 -7.35 6.04 10.58
N ILE A 90 -6.92 4.77 10.54
CA ILE A 90 -7.66 3.67 9.90
C ILE A 90 -7.76 2.40 10.74
N LYS A 91 -8.84 1.64 10.49
CA LYS A 91 -9.04 0.29 11.00
C LYS A 91 -8.71 -0.77 9.96
N VAL A 92 -7.81 -1.67 10.30
CA VAL A 92 -7.37 -2.77 9.43
C VAL A 92 -7.83 -4.11 9.97
N TYR A 93 -8.31 -4.96 9.08
CA TYR A 93 -8.49 -6.40 9.34
C TYR A 93 -7.61 -7.20 8.38
N PHE A 94 -6.77 -8.09 8.92
CA PHE A 94 -5.92 -8.94 8.09
C PHE A 94 -6.71 -10.15 7.58
N VAL A 95 -6.67 -10.38 6.27
CA VAL A 95 -7.33 -11.50 5.60
C VAL A 95 -6.30 -12.54 5.12
N ASN A 96 -6.77 -13.77 4.91
CA ASN A 96 -5.92 -14.91 4.52
C ASN A 96 -5.79 -15.10 3.01
N SER A 97 -6.61 -14.42 2.20
CA SER A 97 -6.57 -14.51 0.73
C SER A 97 -6.49 -13.13 0.09
N SER A 98 -5.71 -13.00 -0.99
CA SER A 98 -5.57 -11.76 -1.75
C SER A 98 -6.88 -11.28 -2.38
N SER A 99 -7.78 -12.19 -2.72
CA SER A 99 -9.10 -11.87 -3.28
C SER A 99 -10.03 -11.17 -2.29
N GLN A 100 -9.73 -11.25 -0.99
CA GLN A 100 -10.51 -10.62 0.07
C GLN A 100 -9.98 -9.24 0.45
N ALA A 101 -8.82 -8.84 -0.05
CA ALA A 101 -8.25 -7.53 0.22
C ALA A 101 -9.08 -6.42 -0.44
N GLY A 102 -9.08 -5.25 0.18
CA GLY A 102 -9.71 -4.07 -0.39
C GLY A 102 -10.38 -3.17 0.62
N TRP A 103 -10.66 -1.94 0.15
CA TRP A 103 -11.30 -0.90 0.92
C TRP A 103 -12.77 -1.18 1.16
N LYS A 104 -13.18 -1.10 2.42
CA LYS A 104 -14.59 -1.05 2.84
C LYS A 104 -15.05 0.40 3.02
N ASN A 105 -14.15 1.25 3.50
CA ASN A 105 -14.41 2.68 3.67
C ASN A 105 -13.59 3.49 2.67
N ARG A 106 -14.23 3.91 1.57
CA ARG A 106 -13.55 4.61 0.47
C ARG A 106 -13.13 6.04 0.82
N SER A 107 -13.78 6.69 1.80
CA SER A 107 -13.42 8.07 2.18
C SER A 107 -12.06 8.20 2.84
N LYS A 108 -11.45 7.07 3.24
CA LYS A 108 -10.12 7.03 3.86
C LYS A 108 -9.01 6.57 2.90
N MET A 109 -9.33 6.31 1.63
CA MET A 109 -8.34 5.84 0.63
C MET A 109 -7.18 6.82 0.43
N ASP A 110 -7.45 8.11 0.63
CA ASP A 110 -6.48 9.20 0.43
C ASP A 110 -5.30 9.16 1.40
N LEU A 111 -5.42 8.41 2.51
CA LEU A 111 -4.30 8.17 3.42
C LEU A 111 -3.19 7.31 2.79
N PHE A 112 -3.44 6.70 1.63
CA PHE A 112 -2.50 5.81 0.93
C PHE A 112 -2.28 6.14 -0.56
N TYR A 113 -2.52 7.39 -0.98
CA TYR A 113 -2.11 7.87 -2.31
C TYR A 113 -0.73 8.51 -2.29
#